data_AF-A0AAD7NRG1-F1
#
_entry.id   AF-A0AAD7NRG1-F1
#
_cell.length_a   1.000
_cell.length_b   1.000
_cell.length_c   1.000
_cell.angle_alpha   90.00
_cell.angle_beta   90.00
_cell.angle_gamma   90.00
#
_symmetry.space_group_name_H-M   'P 1'
#
loop_
_entity.id
_entity.type
_entity.pdbx_description
1 polymer ?
#
loop_
_entity_poly.entity_id
_entity_poly.type
_entity_poly.pdbx_seq_one_letter_code
_entity_poly.pdbx_strand_id
1 'polypeptide(L)' 'MQAEYRNDKFEVILKSNAAQTPEWRLKCLDCPGKVYITGPGETLNNYELHLKNRLHRQRVNDRMVNSSIA' A
#
# COMPACT_ATOMS: atom_id res chain seq x y z
N MET A 1 -5.96 11.24 0.40
CA MET A 1 -5.06 10.15 0.84
C MET A 1 -3.60 10.41 0.52
N GLN A 2 -3.16 10.56 -0.73
CA GLN A 2 -1.72 10.79 -1.02
C GLN A 2 -1.13 12.11 -0.47
N ALA A 3 -1.94 13.16 -0.27
CA ALA A 3 -1.46 14.42 0.31
C ALA A 3 -1.03 14.28 1.79
N GLU A 4 -1.71 13.41 2.56
CA GLU A 4 -1.47 13.16 3.99
C GLU A 4 -0.41 12.06 4.22
N TYR A 5 -0.29 11.13 3.26
CA TYR A 5 0.60 9.97 3.29
C TYR A 5 1.68 10.06 2.21
N ARG A 6 2.31 11.24 2.08
CA ARG A 6 3.30 11.54 1.03
C ARG A 6 4.55 10.65 1.09
N ASN A 7 4.84 10.12 2.27
CA ASN A 7 6.01 9.31 2.56
C ASN A 7 5.76 7.81 2.36
N ASP A 8 4.49 7.43 2.34
CA ASP A 8 4.01 6.05 2.23
C ASP A 8 4.08 5.59 0.78
N LYS A 9 4.93 4.60 0.52
CA LYS A 9 5.10 4.03 -0.82
C LYS A 9 4.23 2.79 -0.99
N PHE A 10 3.35 2.81 -1.98
CA PHE A 10 2.52 1.68 -2.33
C PHE A 10 2.32 1.58 -3.84
N GLU A 11 2.09 0.36 -4.29
CA GLU A 11 1.92 0.02 -5.69
C GLU A 11 0.53 -0.56 -5.90
N VAL A 12 -0.15 -0.11 -6.94
CA VAL A 12 -1.47 -0.59 -7.32
C VAL A 12 -1.33 -1.38 -8.61
N ILE A 13 -1.61 -2.67 -8.54
CA ILE A 13 -1.49 -3.61 -9.66
C ILE A 13 -2.89 -4.05 -10.04
N LEU A 14 -3.29 -3.77 -11.28
CA LEU A 14 -4.51 -4.32 -11.84
C LEU A 14 -4.19 -5.61 -12.58
N LYS A 15 -4.74 -6.73 -12.12
CA LYS A 15 -4.70 -8.00 -12.86
C LYS A 15 -6.02 -8.18 -13.58
N SER A 16 -6.04 -7.77 -14.85
CA SER A 16 -7.15 -8.04 -15.76
C SER A 16 -6.76 -9.23 -16.64
N ASN A 17 -7.19 -10.43 -16.29
CA ASN A 17 -7.15 -11.55 -17.23
C ASN A 17 -8.39 -11.46 -18.11
N ALA A 18 -8.25 -11.62 -19.43
CA ALA A 18 -9.36 -11.48 -20.40
C ALA A 18 -10.56 -12.41 -20.16
N ALA A 19 -10.45 -13.37 -19.24
CA ALA A 19 -11.50 -14.32 -18.83
C ALA A 19 -11.96 -14.19 -17.36
N GLN A 20 -11.41 -13.26 -16.56
CA GLN A 20 -11.77 -13.09 -15.14
C GLN A 20 -12.04 -11.62 -14.79
N THR A 21 -12.84 -11.40 -13.75
CA THR A 21 -13.13 -10.06 -13.22
C THR A 21 -11.83 -9.33 -12.87
N PRO A 22 -11.68 -8.05 -13.24
CA PRO A 22 -10.49 -7.27 -12.96
C PRO A 22 -10.22 -7.23 -11.46
N GLU A 23 -9.06 -7.73 -11.03
CA GLU A 23 -8.65 -7.78 -9.63
C GLU A 23 -7.60 -6.72 -9.35
N TRP A 24 -7.91 -5.78 -8.48
CA TRP A 24 -6.96 -4.77 -8.03
C TRP A 24 -6.18 -5.29 -6.83
N ARG A 25 -4.86 -5.08 -6.82
CA ARG A 25 -3.97 -5.46 -5.73
C ARG A 25 -3.16 -4.26 -5.29
N LEU A 26 -3.26 -3.91 -4.00
CA LEU A 26 -2.42 -2.90 -3.39
C LEU A 26 -1.29 -3.57 -2.61
N LYS A 27 -0.07 -3.21 -2.95
CA LYS A 27 1.13 -3.69 -2.28
C LYS A 27 1.80 -2.53 -1.57
N CYS A 28 2.02 -2.67 -0.26
CA CYS A 28 2.85 -1.73 0.47
C CYS A 28 4.33 -2.02 0.15
N LEU A 29 5.08 -1.00 -0.27
CA LEU A 29 6.51 -1.14 -0.57
C LEU A 29 7.38 -1.02 0.68
N ASP A 30 6.82 -0.46 1.74
CA ASP A 30 7.49 -0.29 3.04
C ASP A 30 7.29 -1.50 3.96
N CYS A 31 6.17 -2.21 3.80
CA CYS A 31 5.87 -3.43 4.52
C CYS A 31 5.94 -4.65 3.59
N PRO A 32 7.11 -5.33 3.48
CA PRO A 32 7.26 -6.49 2.62
C PRO A 32 6.31 -7.60 3.05
N GLY A 33 5.49 -8.09 2.10
CA GLY A 33 4.54 -9.19 2.31
C GLY A 33 3.09 -8.77 2.58
N LYS A 34 2.79 -7.48 2.75
CA LYS A 34 1.41 -6.98 2.87
C LYS A 34 0.84 -6.64 1.49
N VAL A 35 0.00 -7.55 0.96
CA VAL A 35 -0.78 -7.35 -0.27
C VAL A 35 -2.26 -7.39 0.06
N TYR A 36 -2.98 -6.36 -0.34
CA TYR A 36 -4.43 -6.27 -0.19
C TYR A 36 -5.06 -6.46 -1.56
N ILE A 37 -6.02 -7.39 -1.65
CA ILE A 37 -6.81 -7.61 -2.86
C ILE A 37 -8.10 -6.83 -2.69
N THR A 38 -8.42 -5.96 -3.64
CA THR A 38 -9.69 -5.23 -3.67
C THR A 38 -10.46 -5.69 -4.90
N GLY A 39 -11.54 -6.42 -4.68
CA GLY A 39 -12.47 -6.82 -5.74
C GLY A 39 -13.28 -5.65 -6.30
N PRO A 40 -14.07 -5.88 -7.37
CA PRO A 40 -14.98 -4.88 -7.91
C PRO A 40 -16.09 -4.55 -6.90
N GLY A 41 -15.83 -3.56 -6.05
CA GLY A 41 -16.74 -3.10 -4.99
C GLY A 41 -16.16 -3.12 -3.58
N GLU A 42 -14.97 -3.69 -3.37
CA GLU A 42 -14.30 -3.60 -2.06
C GLU A 42 -13.60 -2.26 -1.89
N THR A 43 -13.84 -1.63 -0.74
CA THR A 43 -13.27 -0.33 -0.39
C THR A 43 -11.84 -0.48 0.15
N LEU A 44 -11.03 0.55 -0.10
CA LEU A 44 -9.67 0.70 0.42
C LEU A 44 -9.60 0.85 1.96
N ASN A 45 -10.71 0.65 2.67
CA ASN A 45 -10.84 0.89 4.10
C ASN A 45 -9.89 0.01 4.92
N ASN A 46 -9.71 -1.26 4.50
CA ASN A 46 -8.73 -2.17 5.11
C ASN A 46 -7.28 -1.70 4.89
N TYR A 47 -7.01 -1.06 3.75
CA TYR A 47 -5.69 -0.51 3.44
C TYR A 47 -5.43 0.79 4.23
N GLU A 48 -6.45 1.61 4.46
CA GLU A 48 -6.34 2.80 5.31
C GLU A 48 -5.97 2.46 6.76
N LEU A 49 -6.53 1.38 7.32
CA LEU A 49 -6.14 0.90 8.64
C LEU A 49 -4.67 0.49 8.69
N HIS A 50 -4.14 -0.07 7.59
CA HIS A 50 -2.72 -0.37 7.47
C HIS A 50 -1.86 0.89 7.47
N LEU A 51 -2.27 1.95 6.75
CA LEU A 51 -1.55 3.23 6.74
C LEU A 51 -1.56 3.92 8.12
N LYS A 52 -2.65 3.80 8.86
CA LYS A 52 -2.76 4.32 10.25
C LYS A 52 -2.02 3.48 11.29
N ASN A 53 -1.57 2.28 10.92
CA ASN A 53 -0.92 1.38 11.85
C ASN A 53 0.44 1.91 12.31
N ARG A 54 0.70 1.90 13.62
CA ARG A 54 1.95 2.46 14.19
C ARG A 54 3.20 1.77 13.65
N LEU A 55 3.16 0.45 13.44
CA LEU A 55 4.31 -0.32 12.91
C LEU A 55 4.64 0.08 11.47
N HIS A 56 3.62 0.35 10.65
CA HIS A 56 3.82 0.82 9.28
C HIS A 56 4.47 2.20 9.30
N ARG A 57 3.93 3.13 10.10
CA ARG A 57 4.51 4.48 10.26
C ARG A 57 5.96 4.45 10.78
N GLN A 58 6.29 3.52 11.67
CA GLN A 58 7.66 3.35 12.15
C GLN A 58 8.60 2.88 11.03
N ARG A 59 8.17 1.93 10.18
CA ARG A 59 8.96 1.47 9.04
C ARG A 59 9.15 2.56 7.99
N VAL A 60 8.09 3.32 7.67
CA VAL A 60 8.18 4.48 6.77
C VAL A 60 9.18 5.49 7.30
N ASN A 61 9.15 5.78 8.60
CA ASN A 61 10.09 6.70 9.23
C ASN A 61 11.52 6.18 9.20
N ASP A 62 11.75 4.91 9.53
CA ASP A 62 13.07 4.25 9.45
C ASP A 62 13.64 4.32 8.02
N ARG A 63 12.81 3.97 7.03
CA ARG A 63 13.15 4.06 5.61
C ARG A 63 13.41 5.49 5.16
N MET A 64 12.66 6.47 5.67
CA MET A 64 12.92 7.90 5.39
C MET A 64 14.27 8.34 5.95
N VAL A 65 14.56 8.03 7.21
CA VAL A 65 15.83 8.34 7.87
C VAL A 65 17.00 7.70 7.11
N ASN A 66 16.88 6.43 6.75
CA ASN A 66 17.92 5.71 6.02
C ASN A 66 18.08 6.19 4.56
N SER A 67 16.99 6.62 3.90
CA SER A 67 17.03 7.15 2.53
C SER A 67 17.63 8.55 2.42
N SER A 68 17.74 9.30 3.51
CA SER A 68 18.41 10.62 3.58
C SER A 68 19.92 10.53 3.86
N ILE A 69 20.45 9.34 4.12
CA ILE A 69 21.88 9.09 4.35
C ILE A 69 22.40 8.33 3.12
N ALA A 70 22.45 9.03 1.99
CA ALA A 70 23.09 8.58 0.76
C ALA A 70 23.61 9.80 -0.01
#